data_AF-A0A7W1Z626-F1
#
_entry.id   AF-A0A7W1Z626-F1
#
_cell.length_a   1.000
_cell.length_b   1.000
_cell.length_c   1.000
_cell.angle_alpha   90.00
_cell.angle_beta   90.00
_cell.angle_gamma   90.00
#
_symmetry.space_group_name_H-M   'P 1'
#
loop_
_entity.id
_entity.type
_entity.pdbx_description
1 polymer ?
#
loop_
_entity_poly.entity_id
_entity_poly.type
_entity_poly.pdbx_seq_one_letter_code
_entity_poly.pdbx_strand_id
1 'polypeptide(L)'
;MRILGLSAFYHDSAAALVDDGRIVAAAQEERFSRKKHDARFPRHALEYCLSEAGVALEDIDFVAFYDKPFLKFERLLETYVAFAPSGFQSFRMAVPVWIKEKLFQKDMLRKELKKHAPDYDWHARLVFSEHHQSHAASAFYPSPFEEAVVLTMDGVGEWATTSVGYGRGNKLEMAKELHFPHSLGLLYSAMTYYTGFRVNSGEYKVMGLAPYGEPKYAGLILEHLIDLKEDGSFRLDQSYFDYCTGLTMTNARFDDLFGGPPRRSDEPLTQHHMD
;
A
#
# COMPACT_ATOMS: atom_id res chain seq x y z
N MET A 1 10.77 9.37 -24.98
CA MET A 1 11.08 9.62 -23.56
C MET A 1 10.86 8.34 -22.79
N ARG A 2 11.89 7.87 -22.08
CA ARG A 2 11.92 6.61 -21.37
C ARG A 2 11.91 6.82 -19.87
N ILE A 3 10.89 6.26 -19.21
CA ILE A 3 10.72 6.35 -17.76
C ILE A 3 10.72 4.93 -17.18
N LEU A 4 11.61 4.70 -16.22
CA LEU A 4 11.65 3.46 -15.45
C LEU A 4 11.00 3.69 -14.08
N GLY A 5 9.85 3.06 -13.83
CA GLY A 5 9.22 3.00 -12.52
C GLY A 5 9.81 1.87 -11.68
N LEU A 6 10.10 2.14 -10.41
CA LEU A 6 10.61 1.14 -9.46
C LEU A 6 9.77 1.08 -8.18
N SER A 7 9.55 -0.16 -7.71
CA SER A 7 9.06 -0.45 -6.35
C SER A 7 10.07 -1.32 -5.59
N ALA A 8 10.39 -0.96 -4.34
CA ALA A 8 11.41 -1.64 -3.54
C ALA A 8 11.31 -1.34 -2.02
N PHE A 9 11.96 -2.19 -1.22
CA PHE A 9 12.23 -2.04 0.22
C PHE A 9 11.01 -2.10 1.15
N TYR A 10 9.92 -2.72 0.72
CA TYR A 10 8.77 -2.99 1.60
C TYR A 10 8.11 -4.35 1.34
N HIS A 11 7.36 -4.47 0.24
CA HIS A 11 6.84 -5.71 -0.33
C HIS A 11 6.59 -5.47 -1.82
N ASP A 12 6.40 -6.55 -2.57
CA ASP A 12 6.04 -6.54 -3.99
C ASP A 12 6.96 -5.65 -4.85
N SER A 13 8.28 -5.85 -4.70
CA SER A 13 9.24 -5.12 -5.51
C SER A 13 9.08 -5.44 -6.99
N ALA A 14 9.21 -4.41 -7.82
CA ALA A 14 8.86 -4.47 -9.24
C ALA A 14 9.58 -3.39 -10.04
N ALA A 15 9.67 -3.59 -11.34
CA ALA A 15 10.10 -2.60 -12.31
C ALA A 15 9.11 -2.52 -13.47
N ALA A 16 8.91 -1.32 -14.01
CA ALA A 16 8.13 -1.09 -15.21
C ALA A 16 8.79 -0.03 -16.08
N LEU A 17 8.93 -0.29 -17.37
CA LEU A 17 9.52 0.63 -18.34
C LEU A 17 8.45 1.14 -19.31
N VAL A 18 8.32 2.45 -19.37
CA VAL A 18 7.45 3.17 -20.30
C VAL A 18 8.31 3.93 -21.30
N ASP A 19 8.06 3.74 -22.60
CA ASP A 19 8.70 4.49 -23.68
C ASP A 19 7.62 5.23 -24.49
N ASP A 20 7.69 6.55 -24.49
CA ASP A 20 6.75 7.45 -25.18
C ASP A 20 5.27 7.11 -24.93
N GLY A 21 4.92 6.87 -23.66
CA GLY A 21 3.56 6.55 -23.20
C GLY A 21 3.16 5.09 -23.39
N ARG A 22 4.00 4.26 -24.01
CA ARG A 22 3.75 2.82 -24.16
C ARG A 22 4.49 2.05 -23.08
N ILE A 23 3.78 1.17 -22.35
CA ILE A 23 4.40 0.19 -21.46
C ILE A 23 5.15 -0.82 -22.32
N VAL A 24 6.47 -0.86 -22.21
CA VAL A 24 7.33 -1.80 -22.97
C VAL A 24 7.44 -3.12 -22.21
N ALA A 25 7.70 -3.05 -20.91
CA ALA A 25 7.82 -4.21 -20.03
C ALA A 25 7.44 -3.83 -18.59
N ALA A 26 6.90 -4.79 -17.85
CA ALA A 26 6.65 -4.67 -16.42
C ALA A 26 6.76 -6.05 -15.77
N ALA A 27 7.47 -6.14 -14.65
CA ALA A 27 7.64 -7.40 -13.95
C ALA A 27 7.83 -7.22 -12.44
N GLN A 28 7.37 -8.21 -11.67
CA GLN A 28 7.60 -8.30 -10.23
C GLN A 28 8.82 -9.19 -9.95
N GLU A 29 9.64 -8.79 -8.98
CA GLU A 29 10.88 -9.50 -8.62
C GLU A 29 10.60 -10.93 -8.15
N GLU A 30 9.48 -11.16 -7.45
CA GLU A 30 9.11 -12.48 -6.93
C GLU A 30 8.96 -13.55 -8.02
N ARG A 31 8.68 -13.15 -9.27
CA ARG A 31 8.58 -14.07 -10.41
C ARG A 31 9.94 -14.70 -10.73
N PHE A 32 11.02 -13.94 -10.56
CA PHE A 32 12.40 -14.37 -10.76
C PHE A 32 13.01 -14.95 -9.50
N SER A 33 12.85 -14.27 -8.37
CA SER A 33 13.48 -14.67 -7.11
C SER A 33 12.84 -15.89 -6.46
N ARG A 34 11.59 -16.21 -6.86
CA ARG A 34 10.74 -17.26 -6.29
C ARG A 34 10.45 -17.07 -4.80
N LYS A 35 10.69 -15.87 -4.27
CA LYS A 35 10.35 -15.46 -2.90
C LYS A 35 9.10 -14.60 -2.97
N LYS A 36 7.98 -15.13 -2.48
CA LYS A 36 6.71 -14.41 -2.46
C LYS A 36 6.86 -13.10 -1.68
N HIS A 37 6.34 -12.00 -2.22
CA HIS A 37 6.41 -10.64 -1.67
C HIS A 37 7.86 -10.16 -1.45
N ASP A 38 8.76 -10.47 -2.39
CA ASP A 38 10.15 -10.02 -2.29
C ASP A 38 10.22 -8.50 -2.14
N ALA A 39 10.87 -8.06 -1.07
CA ALA A 39 10.99 -6.64 -0.72
C ALA A 39 12.31 -6.04 -1.19
N ARG A 40 13.25 -6.84 -1.71
CA ARG A 40 14.58 -6.35 -2.07
C ARG A 40 14.53 -5.49 -3.34
N PHE A 41 15.64 -4.81 -3.63
CA PHE A 41 15.77 -4.10 -4.90
C PHE A 41 15.46 -5.04 -6.08
N PRO A 42 14.60 -4.63 -7.03
CA PRO A 42 14.05 -5.49 -8.07
C PRO A 42 15.06 -5.69 -9.22
N ARG A 43 16.22 -6.27 -8.91
CA ARG A 43 17.34 -6.38 -9.86
C ARG A 43 16.94 -7.17 -11.11
N HIS A 44 16.27 -8.31 -10.95
CA HIS A 44 15.90 -9.13 -12.09
C HIS A 44 14.78 -8.52 -12.92
N ALA A 45 13.79 -7.91 -12.27
CA ALA A 45 12.75 -7.19 -12.99
C ALA A 45 13.31 -5.97 -13.76
N LEU A 46 14.28 -5.25 -13.18
CA LEU A 46 14.99 -4.15 -13.83
C LEU A 46 15.77 -4.64 -15.06
N GLU A 47 16.60 -5.68 -14.90
CA GLU A 47 17.37 -6.30 -15.99
C GLU A 47 16.44 -6.78 -17.12
N TYR A 48 15.31 -7.41 -16.77
CA TYR A 48 14.30 -7.85 -17.73
C TYR A 48 13.71 -6.68 -18.51
N CYS A 49 13.27 -5.60 -17.84
CA CYS A 49 12.66 -4.46 -18.52
C CYS A 49 13.62 -3.77 -19.50
N LEU A 50 14.89 -3.62 -19.11
CA LEU A 50 15.93 -3.06 -19.97
C LEU A 50 16.20 -3.96 -21.19
N SER A 51 16.27 -5.28 -20.96
CA SER A 51 16.48 -6.27 -22.02
C SER A 51 15.35 -6.29 -23.04
N GLU A 52 14.08 -6.28 -22.60
CA GLU A 52 12.91 -6.28 -23.49
C GLU A 52 12.83 -5.01 -24.34
N ALA A 53 13.27 -3.88 -23.81
CA ALA A 53 13.35 -2.63 -24.56
C ALA A 53 14.60 -2.51 -25.44
N GLY A 54 15.61 -3.37 -25.24
CA GLY A 54 16.89 -3.29 -25.95
C GLY A 54 17.68 -2.03 -25.64
N VAL A 55 17.57 -1.51 -24.41
CA VAL A 55 18.21 -0.26 -23.97
C VAL A 55 19.11 -0.48 -22.76
N ALA A 56 20.12 0.37 -22.60
CA ALA A 56 20.91 0.43 -21.38
C ALA A 56 20.23 1.31 -20.32
N LEU A 57 20.68 1.23 -19.07
CA LEU A 57 20.12 2.07 -18.00
C LEU A 57 20.46 3.56 -18.22
N GLU A 58 21.56 3.85 -18.89
CA GLU A 58 22.01 5.19 -19.28
C GLU A 58 21.08 5.85 -20.32
N ASP A 59 20.31 5.04 -21.06
CA ASP A 59 19.34 5.52 -22.06
C ASP A 59 17.99 5.91 -21.42
N ILE A 60 17.84 5.77 -20.10
CA ILE A 60 16.61 6.08 -19.36
C ILE A 60 16.60 7.54 -18.93
N ASP A 61 15.61 8.31 -19.39
CA ASP A 61 15.50 9.74 -19.08
C ASP A 61 15.22 10.01 -17.60
N PHE A 62 14.37 9.19 -16.96
CA PHE A 62 14.04 9.32 -15.53
C PHE A 62 13.75 7.96 -14.89
N VAL A 63 14.13 7.83 -13.62
CA VAL A 63 13.70 6.75 -12.74
C VAL A 63 12.71 7.32 -11.74
N ALA A 64 11.49 6.79 -11.72
CA ALA A 64 10.42 7.20 -10.82
C ALA A 64 10.26 6.21 -9.67
N PHE A 65 10.16 6.73 -8.44
CA PHE A 65 9.83 5.96 -7.24
C PHE A 65 8.53 6.44 -6.62
N TYR A 66 7.69 5.50 -6.18
CA TYR A 66 6.26 5.72 -5.94
C TYR A 66 5.88 6.27 -4.55
N ASP A 67 6.83 6.40 -3.62
CA ASP A 67 6.55 6.74 -2.22
C ASP A 67 7.50 7.86 -1.75
N LYS A 68 6.98 8.89 -1.07
CA LYS A 68 7.76 9.97 -0.44
C LYS A 68 8.09 9.61 1.03
N PRO A 69 9.34 9.20 1.34
CA PRO A 69 9.66 8.62 2.66
C PRO A 69 9.46 9.58 3.86
N PHE A 70 9.60 10.89 3.64
CA PHE A 70 9.46 11.89 4.70
C PHE A 70 8.01 12.06 5.17
N LEU A 71 7.04 12.12 4.26
CA LEU A 71 5.62 12.25 4.61
C LEU A 71 5.13 11.02 5.38
N LYS A 72 5.60 9.84 4.97
CA LYS A 72 5.30 8.59 5.67
C LYS A 72 5.89 8.53 7.09
N PHE A 73 7.08 9.09 7.27
CA PHE A 73 7.71 9.20 8.59
C PHE A 73 6.97 10.18 9.51
N GLU A 74 6.57 11.34 8.98
CA GLU A 74 5.73 12.33 9.66
C GLU A 74 4.44 11.69 10.20
N ARG A 75 3.72 10.92 9.36
CA ARG A 75 2.53 10.18 9.80
C ARG A 75 2.76 9.32 11.02
N LEU A 76 3.85 8.57 11.03
CA LEU A 76 4.13 7.66 12.14
C LEU A 76 4.40 8.43 13.43
N LEU A 77 5.18 9.50 13.35
CA LEU A 77 5.43 10.37 14.50
C LEU A 77 4.11 10.97 15.04
N GLU A 78 3.29 11.55 14.16
CA GLU A 78 2.02 12.16 14.56
C GLU A 78 1.04 11.13 15.13
N THR A 79 0.94 9.95 14.51
CA THR A 79 0.12 8.83 15.03
C THR A 79 0.53 8.49 16.45
N TYR A 80 1.83 8.28 16.68
CA TYR A 80 2.30 7.90 18.01
C TYR A 80 2.08 8.98 19.07
N VAL A 81 2.15 10.26 18.69
CA VAL A 81 1.84 11.38 19.58
C VAL A 81 0.33 11.48 19.85
N ALA A 82 -0.50 11.34 18.82
CA ALA A 82 -1.96 11.44 18.92
C ALA A 82 -2.58 10.37 19.82
N PHE A 83 -1.94 9.19 19.89
CA PHE A 83 -2.38 8.06 20.74
C PHE A 83 -1.57 7.91 22.04
N ALA A 84 -0.91 8.97 22.51
CA ALA A 84 -0.22 8.94 23.80
C ALA A 84 -1.22 8.73 24.97
N PRO A 85 -0.87 7.94 26.01
CA PRO A 85 0.44 7.33 26.26
C PRO A 85 0.65 5.97 25.59
N SER A 86 -0.40 5.30 25.10
CA SER A 86 -0.35 3.94 24.53
C SER A 86 0.55 3.84 23.30
N GLY A 87 0.60 4.89 22.46
CA GLY A 87 1.47 4.97 21.28
C GLY A 87 2.97 5.09 21.59
N PHE A 88 3.37 5.42 22.82
CA PHE A 88 4.76 5.71 23.17
C PHE A 88 5.66 4.47 23.14
N GLN A 89 5.13 3.29 23.47
CA GLN A 89 5.89 2.05 23.39
C GLN A 89 6.21 1.69 21.93
N SER A 90 5.23 1.82 21.05
CA SER A 90 5.36 1.59 19.60
C SER A 90 6.28 2.63 18.95
N PHE A 91 6.18 3.90 19.36
CA PHE A 91 7.13 4.96 19.00
C PHE A 91 8.58 4.55 19.27
N ARG A 92 8.86 4.12 20.51
CA ARG A 92 10.23 3.80 20.93
C ARG A 92 10.85 2.63 20.16
N MET A 93 10.03 1.69 19.68
CA MET A 93 10.48 0.56 18.86
C MET A 93 10.63 0.92 17.37
N ALA A 94 9.67 1.67 16.81
CA ALA A 94 9.63 1.95 15.38
C ALA A 94 10.61 3.05 14.96
N VAL A 95 10.76 4.11 15.76
CA VAL A 95 11.55 5.29 15.38
C VAL A 95 13.02 4.96 15.03
N PRO A 96 13.76 4.10 15.78
CA PRO A 96 15.14 3.74 15.41
C PRO A 96 15.26 3.02 14.05
N VAL A 97 14.27 2.19 13.68
CA VAL A 97 14.24 1.47 12.40
C VAL A 97 13.94 2.45 11.26
N TRP A 98 12.96 3.33 11.46
CA TRP A 98 12.60 4.35 10.48
C TRP A 98 13.73 5.34 10.20
N ILE A 99 14.41 5.78 11.26
CA ILE A 99 15.56 6.70 11.13
C ILE A 99 16.71 6.03 10.39
N LYS A 100 17.00 4.74 10.65
CA LYS A 100 18.15 4.04 10.06
C LYS A 100 17.94 3.51 8.64
N GLU A 101 16.70 3.18 8.26
CA GLU A 101 16.44 2.47 6.99
C GLU A 101 15.57 3.29 6.04
N LYS A 102 14.45 3.85 6.50
CA LYS A 102 13.43 4.45 5.63
C LYS A 102 13.77 5.88 5.21
N LEU A 103 14.36 6.68 6.08
CA LEU A 103 14.83 8.04 5.72
C LEU A 103 15.96 8.02 4.67
N PHE A 104 16.70 6.90 4.56
CA PHE A 104 17.79 6.72 3.59
C PHE A 104 17.36 5.99 2.30
N GLN A 105 16.06 5.79 2.08
CA GLN A 105 15.56 5.05 0.92
C GLN A 105 16.03 5.65 -0.43
N LYS A 106 16.11 6.98 -0.51
CA LYS A 106 16.68 7.68 -1.67
C LYS A 106 18.15 7.34 -1.90
N ASP A 107 18.95 7.27 -0.84
CA ASP A 107 20.37 6.94 -0.92
C ASP A 107 20.59 5.45 -1.20
N MET A 108 19.73 4.57 -0.66
CA MET A 108 19.73 3.15 -0.97
C MET A 108 19.42 2.89 -2.45
N LEU A 109 18.36 3.51 -2.99
CA LEU A 109 18.03 3.42 -4.42
C LEU A 109 19.19 3.90 -5.28
N ARG A 110 19.77 5.06 -4.97
CA ARG A 110 20.94 5.58 -5.69
C ARG A 110 22.13 4.65 -5.62
N LYS A 111 22.40 4.04 -4.47
CA LYS A 111 23.50 3.10 -4.30
C LYS A 111 23.30 1.86 -5.15
N GLU A 112 22.09 1.33 -5.26
CA GLU A 112 21.79 0.20 -6.14
C GLU A 112 21.89 0.60 -7.62
N LEU A 113 21.28 1.73 -8.02
CA LEU A 113 21.34 2.23 -9.40
C LEU A 113 22.78 2.53 -9.87
N LYS A 114 23.63 3.08 -9.01
CA LYS A 114 25.05 3.32 -9.30
C LYS A 114 25.87 2.05 -9.56
N LYS A 115 25.43 0.88 -9.08
CA LYS A 115 26.09 -0.39 -9.42
C LYS A 115 25.87 -0.78 -10.88
N HIS A 116 24.79 -0.28 -11.48
CA HIS A 116 24.43 -0.56 -12.87
C HIS A 116 24.89 0.55 -13.82
N ALA A 117 24.75 1.82 -13.44
CA ALA A 117 25.27 2.97 -14.19
C ALA A 117 25.98 3.97 -13.24
N PRO A 118 27.31 3.86 -13.07
CA PRO A 118 28.05 4.63 -12.07
C PRO A 118 28.18 6.12 -12.41
N ASP A 119 28.29 6.44 -13.70
CA ASP A 119 28.55 7.79 -14.20
C ASP A 119 27.26 8.59 -14.49
N TYR A 120 26.09 8.00 -14.22
CA TYR A 120 24.80 8.64 -14.46
C TYR A 120 24.42 9.62 -13.34
N ASP A 121 23.87 10.78 -13.71
CA ASP A 121 23.44 11.80 -12.73
C ASP A 121 22.13 11.40 -12.03
N TRP A 122 22.24 10.50 -11.07
CA TRP A 122 21.12 10.07 -10.21
C TRP A 122 20.59 11.16 -9.28
N HIS A 123 21.21 12.35 -9.23
CA HIS A 123 20.60 13.48 -8.52
C HIS A 123 19.48 14.13 -9.32
N ALA A 124 19.68 14.31 -10.62
CA ALA A 124 18.67 14.89 -11.52
C ALA A 124 17.65 13.86 -12.03
N ARG A 125 18.04 12.57 -12.09
CA ARG A 125 17.28 11.53 -12.81
C ARG A 125 16.35 10.70 -11.94
N LEU A 126 16.56 10.67 -10.62
CA LEU A 126 15.69 9.95 -9.68
C LEU A 126 14.61 10.90 -9.14
N VAL A 127 13.37 10.67 -9.56
CA VAL A 127 12.19 11.45 -9.17
C VAL A 127 11.27 10.63 -8.27
N PHE A 128 10.46 11.33 -7.47
CA PHE A 128 9.53 10.72 -6.51
C PHE A 128 8.11 11.23 -6.76
N SER A 129 7.15 10.32 -6.81
CA SER A 129 5.71 10.61 -6.84
C SER A 129 5.05 10.24 -5.51
N GLU A 130 3.79 10.62 -5.34
CA GLU A 130 2.98 10.20 -4.19
C GLU A 130 2.39 8.81 -4.43
N HIS A 131 2.21 8.02 -3.36
CA HIS A 131 1.76 6.63 -3.44
C HIS A 131 0.39 6.50 -4.09
N HIS A 132 -0.60 7.25 -3.59
CA HIS A 132 -1.96 7.24 -4.15
C HIS A 132 -2.04 7.82 -5.56
N GLN A 133 -1.21 8.84 -5.86
CA GLN A 133 -1.12 9.37 -7.22
C GLN A 133 -0.55 8.31 -8.18
N SER A 134 0.42 7.51 -7.73
CA SER A 134 1.01 6.42 -8.51
C SER A 134 -0.02 5.31 -8.77
N HIS A 135 -0.83 4.95 -7.76
CA HIS A 135 -1.96 4.03 -7.95
C HIS A 135 -2.96 4.57 -8.98
N ALA A 136 -3.43 5.81 -8.80
CA ALA A 136 -4.38 6.44 -9.72
C ALA A 136 -3.83 6.54 -11.15
N ALA A 137 -2.54 6.89 -11.31
CA ALA A 137 -1.86 6.96 -12.60
C ALA A 137 -1.78 5.59 -13.30
N SER A 138 -1.46 4.53 -12.54
CA SER A 138 -1.38 3.17 -13.08
C SER A 138 -2.74 2.60 -13.51
N ALA A 139 -3.85 3.15 -13.00
CA ALA A 139 -5.19 2.83 -13.47
C ALA A 139 -5.62 3.70 -14.66
N PHE A 140 -5.44 5.03 -14.57
CA PHE A 140 -5.97 5.97 -15.55
C PHE A 140 -5.24 5.95 -16.89
N TYR A 141 -3.91 6.11 -16.89
CA TYR A 141 -3.15 6.25 -18.14
C TYR A 141 -3.20 5.03 -19.08
N PRO A 142 -3.24 3.78 -18.61
CA PRO A 142 -3.44 2.64 -19.50
C PRO A 142 -4.92 2.32 -19.78
N SER A 143 -5.86 3.04 -19.15
CA SER A 143 -7.29 2.85 -19.42
C SER A 143 -7.67 3.38 -20.81
N PRO A 144 -8.77 2.89 -21.41
CA PRO A 144 -9.23 3.38 -22.71
C PRO A 144 -9.97 4.73 -22.62
N PHE A 145 -10.04 5.36 -21.44
CA PHE A 145 -10.85 6.54 -21.21
C PHE A 145 -10.03 7.82 -21.32
N GLU A 146 -10.51 8.76 -22.15
CA GLU A 146 -9.96 10.13 -22.22
C GLU A 146 -10.23 10.92 -20.94
N GLU A 147 -11.37 10.68 -20.30
CA GLU A 147 -11.77 11.29 -19.03
C GLU A 147 -12.33 10.23 -18.07
N ALA A 148 -11.89 10.25 -16.80
CA ALA A 148 -12.38 9.32 -15.80
C ALA A 148 -12.29 9.89 -14.37
N VAL A 149 -13.23 9.48 -13.51
CA VAL A 149 -13.04 9.56 -12.06
C VAL A 149 -12.23 8.34 -11.64
N VAL A 150 -11.17 8.57 -10.89
CA VAL A 150 -10.24 7.53 -10.42
C VAL A 150 -10.39 7.41 -8.92
N LEU A 151 -10.83 6.25 -8.43
CA LEU A 151 -10.94 5.94 -7.01
C LEU A 151 -9.81 4.97 -6.63
N THR A 152 -8.97 5.36 -5.69
CA THR A 152 -7.96 4.48 -5.08
C THR A 152 -8.36 4.20 -3.64
N MET A 153 -8.48 2.92 -3.30
CA MET A 153 -8.75 2.44 -1.94
C MET A 153 -7.63 1.49 -1.55
N ASP A 154 -6.87 1.85 -0.53
CA ASP A 154 -5.69 1.11 -0.09
C ASP A 154 -5.70 0.94 1.44
N GLY A 155 -4.79 0.13 1.96
CA GLY A 155 -4.51 0.05 3.39
C GLY A 155 -4.07 1.42 3.91
N VAL A 156 -2.84 1.82 3.57
CA VAL A 156 -2.26 3.14 3.91
C VAL A 156 -1.11 3.49 2.96
N GLY A 157 -1.17 4.67 2.32
CA GLY A 157 -0.04 5.30 1.64
C GLY A 157 0.87 6.10 2.60
N GLU A 158 1.24 7.32 2.20
CA GLU A 158 1.91 8.27 3.11
C GLU A 158 0.94 8.71 4.21
N TRP A 159 -0.25 9.15 3.83
CA TRP A 159 -1.37 9.53 4.71
C TRP A 159 -2.71 9.03 4.19
N ALA A 160 -2.91 9.14 2.87
CA ALA A 160 -4.11 8.69 2.21
C ALA A 160 -4.35 7.19 2.44
N THR A 161 -5.62 6.86 2.61
CA THR A 161 -6.17 5.50 2.69
C THR A 161 -7.24 5.31 1.62
N THR A 162 -7.87 6.40 1.20
CA THR A 162 -8.76 6.47 0.05
C THR A 162 -8.56 7.81 -0.63
N SER A 163 -8.50 7.83 -1.96
CA SER A 163 -8.39 9.07 -2.72
C SER A 163 -9.27 9.03 -3.97
N VAL A 164 -9.80 10.19 -4.34
CA VAL A 164 -10.56 10.43 -5.57
C VAL A 164 -9.80 11.44 -6.40
N GLY A 165 -9.57 11.12 -7.67
CA GLY A 165 -8.97 12.01 -8.65
C GLY A 165 -9.76 12.11 -9.94
N TYR A 166 -9.48 13.15 -10.72
CA TYR A 166 -10.04 13.37 -12.05
C TYR A 166 -8.93 13.25 -13.09
N GLY A 167 -9.05 12.25 -13.96
CA GLY A 167 -8.20 12.09 -15.13
C GLY A 167 -8.83 12.76 -16.35
N ARG A 168 -8.04 13.55 -17.09
CA ARG A 168 -8.42 14.11 -18.41
C ARG A 168 -7.19 14.19 -19.31
N GLY A 169 -7.18 13.42 -20.40
CA GLY A 169 -6.05 13.32 -21.33
C GLY A 169 -4.77 12.93 -20.60
N ASN A 170 -3.80 13.85 -20.56
CA ASN A 170 -2.52 13.65 -19.88
C ASN A 170 -2.44 14.28 -18.48
N LYS A 171 -3.57 14.69 -17.89
CA LYS A 171 -3.65 15.28 -16.56
C LYS A 171 -4.38 14.35 -15.60
N LEU A 172 -3.86 14.27 -14.39
CA LEU A 172 -4.48 13.58 -13.27
C LEU A 172 -4.41 14.49 -12.04
N GLU A 173 -5.57 14.95 -11.59
CA GLU A 173 -5.70 15.85 -10.44
C GLU A 173 -6.35 15.11 -9.28
N MET A 174 -5.68 15.06 -8.12
CA MET A 174 -6.23 14.48 -6.90
C MET A 174 -7.18 15.50 -6.26
N ALA A 175 -8.44 15.12 -6.04
CA ALA A 175 -9.50 16.03 -5.62
C ALA A 175 -9.85 15.93 -4.14
N LYS A 176 -9.87 14.71 -3.59
CA LYS A 176 -10.23 14.48 -2.18
C LYS A 176 -9.54 13.22 -1.67
N GLU A 177 -9.21 13.22 -0.39
CA GLU A 177 -8.62 12.08 0.29
C GLU A 177 -9.30 11.85 1.64
N LEU A 178 -9.34 10.58 2.04
CA LEU A 178 -9.50 10.17 3.42
C LEU A 178 -8.13 9.73 3.91
N HIS A 179 -7.83 10.08 5.16
CA HIS A 179 -6.52 9.85 5.75
C HIS A 179 -6.59 8.80 6.85
N PHE A 180 -5.43 8.20 7.08
CA PHE A 180 -5.17 7.36 8.24
C PHE A 180 -5.62 8.08 9.54
N PRO A 181 -6.30 7.40 10.48
CA PRO A 181 -6.44 5.95 10.59
C PRO A 181 -7.71 5.36 9.96
N HIS A 182 -8.49 6.15 9.21
CA HIS A 182 -9.75 5.68 8.64
C HIS A 182 -9.51 5.01 7.29
N SER A 183 -9.55 3.68 7.24
CA SER A 183 -9.22 2.91 6.04
C SER A 183 -10.11 1.68 5.89
N LEU A 184 -10.82 1.57 4.76
CA LEU A 184 -11.53 0.34 4.42
C LEU A 184 -10.57 -0.82 4.18
N GLY A 185 -9.35 -0.56 3.70
CA GLY A 185 -8.29 -1.57 3.60
C GLY A 185 -7.91 -2.11 4.99
N LEU A 186 -7.73 -1.25 5.99
CA LEU A 186 -7.41 -1.69 7.36
C LEU A 186 -8.59 -2.36 8.06
N LEU A 187 -9.83 -1.93 7.79
CA LEU A 187 -11.02 -2.66 8.24
C LEU A 187 -11.03 -4.08 7.65
N TYR A 188 -10.73 -4.22 6.37
CA TYR A 188 -10.66 -5.53 5.71
C TYR A 188 -9.51 -6.38 6.26
N SER A 189 -8.36 -5.77 6.56
CA SER A 189 -7.24 -6.42 7.25
C SER A 189 -7.59 -6.82 8.69
N ALA A 190 -8.43 -6.05 9.39
CA ALA A 190 -8.94 -6.41 10.71
C ALA A 190 -9.83 -7.67 10.65
N MET A 191 -10.71 -7.76 9.65
CA MET A 191 -11.49 -8.98 9.38
C MET A 191 -10.61 -10.17 8.97
N THR A 192 -9.57 -9.91 8.16
CA THR A 192 -8.58 -10.92 7.77
C THR A 192 -7.83 -11.47 8.98
N TYR A 193 -7.47 -10.59 9.92
CA TYR A 193 -6.87 -10.97 11.20
C TYR A 193 -7.87 -11.72 12.09
N TYR A 194 -9.12 -11.26 12.18
CA TYR A 194 -10.16 -11.84 13.03
C TYR A 194 -10.55 -13.27 12.60
N THR A 195 -10.65 -13.49 11.29
CA THR A 195 -10.80 -14.83 10.68
C THR A 195 -9.49 -15.64 10.70
N GLY A 196 -8.46 -15.11 11.38
CA GLY A 196 -7.11 -15.64 11.59
C GLY A 196 -6.41 -16.14 10.34
N PHE A 197 -6.52 -15.35 9.27
CA PHE A 197 -5.59 -15.37 8.17
C PHE A 197 -4.46 -14.36 8.40
N ARG A 198 -3.38 -14.51 7.63
CA ARG A 198 -2.23 -13.63 7.71
C ARG A 198 -2.53 -12.30 7.00
N VAL A 199 -2.47 -11.19 7.71
CA VAL A 199 -2.59 -9.83 7.13
C VAL A 199 -1.51 -9.57 6.07
N ASN A 200 -1.85 -8.78 5.04
CA ASN A 200 -1.05 -8.52 3.83
C ASN A 200 -0.77 -9.77 2.98
N SER A 201 -1.63 -10.78 3.08
CA SER A 201 -1.53 -11.98 2.25
C SER A 201 -2.83 -12.78 2.21
N GLY A 202 -3.62 -12.76 3.29
CA GLY A 202 -4.81 -13.59 3.49
C GLY A 202 -6.11 -12.93 3.08
N GLU A 203 -6.09 -11.66 2.69
CA GLU A 203 -7.26 -10.87 2.32
C GLU A 203 -8.09 -11.56 1.23
N TYR A 204 -7.43 -12.13 0.21
CA TYR A 204 -8.12 -12.87 -0.85
C TYR A 204 -8.84 -14.13 -0.33
N LYS A 205 -8.41 -14.70 0.80
CA LYS A 205 -9.08 -15.86 1.41
C LYS A 205 -10.40 -15.44 2.04
N VAL A 206 -10.44 -14.29 2.70
CA VAL A 206 -11.69 -13.71 3.23
C VAL A 206 -12.67 -13.46 2.09
N MET A 207 -12.20 -12.87 0.99
CA MET A 207 -13.02 -12.70 -0.23
C MET A 207 -13.52 -14.05 -0.76
N GLY A 208 -12.66 -15.08 -0.72
CA GLY A 208 -13.03 -16.45 -1.08
C GLY A 208 -14.04 -17.12 -0.14
N LEU A 209 -14.17 -16.65 1.11
CA LEU A 209 -15.19 -17.12 2.06
C LEU A 209 -16.55 -16.45 1.84
N ALA A 210 -16.58 -15.21 1.34
CA ALA A 210 -17.79 -14.43 1.15
C ALA A 210 -18.96 -15.18 0.44
N PRO A 211 -18.76 -15.99 -0.62
CA PRO A 211 -19.88 -16.71 -1.25
C PRO A 211 -20.45 -17.87 -0.41
N TYR A 212 -19.84 -18.24 0.72
CA TYR A 212 -20.31 -19.26 1.64
C TYR A 212 -21.03 -18.67 2.87
N GLY A 213 -21.07 -17.34 2.99
CA GLY A 213 -21.66 -16.63 4.12
C GLY A 213 -23.02 -16.02 3.82
N GLU A 214 -23.70 -15.61 4.87
CA GLU A 214 -24.83 -14.68 4.83
C GLU A 214 -24.40 -13.34 5.45
N PRO A 215 -24.83 -12.17 4.94
CA PRO A 215 -24.36 -10.85 5.39
C PRO A 215 -24.92 -10.43 6.77
N LYS A 216 -24.82 -11.30 7.78
CA LYS A 216 -25.39 -11.13 9.12
C LYS A 216 -24.80 -9.95 9.86
N TYR A 217 -23.51 -9.68 9.66
CA TYR A 217 -22.79 -8.63 10.36
C TYR A 217 -22.78 -7.28 9.65
N ALA A 218 -23.36 -7.18 8.44
CA ALA A 218 -23.36 -5.94 7.67
C ALA A 218 -24.00 -4.77 8.45
N GLY A 219 -25.13 -5.03 9.13
CA GLY A 219 -25.79 -4.04 9.99
C GLY A 219 -24.91 -3.60 11.16
N LEU A 220 -24.33 -4.56 11.89
CA LEU A 220 -23.43 -4.28 13.02
C LEU A 220 -22.20 -3.46 12.62
N ILE A 221 -21.61 -3.74 11.46
CA ILE A 221 -20.47 -3.00 10.92
C ILE A 221 -20.88 -1.54 10.63
N LEU A 222 -22.02 -1.33 9.97
CA LEU A 222 -22.53 0.00 9.64
C LEU A 222 -23.02 0.78 10.86
N GLU A 223 -23.43 0.09 11.93
CA GLU A 223 -23.89 0.73 13.16
C GLU A 223 -22.73 1.11 14.10
N HIS A 224 -21.73 0.23 14.24
CA HIS A 224 -20.69 0.38 15.26
C HIS A 224 -19.31 0.72 14.71
N LEU A 225 -18.92 0.17 13.56
CA LEU A 225 -17.54 0.29 13.07
C LEU A 225 -17.34 1.45 12.11
N ILE A 226 -18.37 1.80 11.33
CA ILE A 226 -18.27 2.78 10.23
C ILE A 226 -19.34 3.87 10.37
N ASP A 227 -18.91 5.10 10.57
CA ASP A 227 -19.74 6.29 10.43
C ASP A 227 -19.73 6.75 8.96
N LEU A 228 -20.61 6.18 8.14
CA LEU A 228 -20.76 6.48 6.71
C LEU A 228 -21.65 7.72 6.50
N LYS A 229 -21.16 8.67 5.70
CA LYS A 229 -21.87 9.91 5.34
C LYS A 229 -22.57 9.79 3.99
N GLU A 230 -23.53 10.67 3.75
CA GLU A 230 -24.29 10.71 2.49
C GLU A 230 -23.41 10.92 1.25
N ASP A 231 -22.28 11.63 1.39
CA ASP A 231 -21.31 11.85 0.30
C ASP A 231 -20.36 10.67 0.07
N GLY A 232 -20.56 9.54 0.78
CA GLY A 232 -19.72 8.36 0.73
C GLY A 232 -18.42 8.46 1.55
N SER A 233 -18.12 9.61 2.15
CA SER A 233 -17.01 9.71 3.12
C SER A 233 -17.35 8.92 4.38
N PHE A 234 -16.33 8.42 5.06
CA PHE A 234 -16.54 7.62 6.27
C PHE A 234 -15.46 7.88 7.32
N ARG A 235 -15.81 7.58 8.56
CA ARG A 235 -14.84 7.44 9.66
C ARG A 235 -15.03 6.09 10.33
N LEU A 236 -13.93 5.51 10.78
CA LEU A 236 -13.95 4.29 11.57
C LEU A 236 -13.91 4.61 13.05
N ASP A 237 -14.75 3.96 13.86
CA ASP A 237 -14.64 4.03 15.33
C ASP A 237 -13.36 3.30 15.77
N GLN A 238 -12.35 4.09 16.12
CA GLN A 238 -11.03 3.58 16.49
C GLN A 238 -11.03 2.80 17.81
N SER A 239 -12.10 2.85 18.61
CA SER A 239 -12.16 2.08 19.86
C SER A 239 -12.25 0.56 19.65
N TYR A 240 -12.59 0.11 18.44
CA TYR A 240 -12.65 -1.32 18.07
C TYR A 240 -11.35 -1.86 17.45
N PHE A 241 -10.36 -1.02 17.20
CA PHE A 241 -9.13 -1.41 16.51
C PHE A 241 -7.90 -1.22 17.39
N ASP A 242 -6.83 -1.94 17.06
CA ASP A 242 -5.54 -1.82 17.75
C ASP A 242 -4.37 -1.52 16.79
N TYR A 243 -4.61 -1.47 15.47
CA TYR A 243 -3.54 -1.27 14.47
C TYR A 243 -2.82 0.09 14.58
N CYS A 244 -3.38 1.05 15.31
CA CYS A 244 -2.73 2.36 15.56
C CYS A 244 -1.67 2.28 16.67
N THR A 245 -1.83 1.38 17.64
CA THR A 245 -1.06 1.40 18.89
C THR A 245 -0.47 0.07 19.29
N GLY A 246 -1.18 -1.03 19.05
CA GLY A 246 -0.78 -2.36 19.45
C GLY A 246 -0.08 -3.17 18.36
N LEU A 247 0.00 -4.46 18.61
CA LEU A 247 0.67 -5.45 17.74
C LEU A 247 -0.33 -6.31 16.95
N THR A 248 -1.63 -6.05 17.10
CA THR A 248 -2.74 -6.77 16.49
C THR A 248 -3.64 -5.79 15.73
N MET A 249 -4.56 -6.31 14.91
CA MET A 249 -5.48 -5.44 14.17
C MET A 249 -6.72 -5.05 14.99
N THR A 250 -7.20 -5.95 15.83
CA THR A 250 -8.44 -5.84 16.61
C THR A 250 -8.15 -5.90 18.12
N ASN A 251 -9.17 -5.61 18.94
CA ASN A 251 -9.12 -5.64 20.40
C ASN A 251 -10.38 -6.29 21.01
N ALA A 252 -10.47 -6.36 22.34
CA ALA A 252 -11.58 -7.00 23.05
C ALA A 252 -12.98 -6.45 22.69
N ARG A 253 -13.12 -5.16 22.33
CA ARG A 253 -14.42 -4.63 21.88
C ARG A 253 -14.84 -5.19 20.53
N PHE A 254 -13.89 -5.43 19.64
CA PHE A 254 -14.13 -6.13 18.38
C PHE A 254 -14.55 -7.57 18.67
N ASP A 255 -13.84 -8.24 19.57
CA ASP A 255 -14.15 -9.61 19.97
C ASP A 255 -15.58 -9.72 20.53
N ASP A 256 -15.95 -8.81 21.43
CA ASP A 256 -17.31 -8.73 21.99
C ASP A 256 -18.37 -8.46 20.90
N LEU A 257 -18.06 -7.59 19.92
CA LEU A 257 -18.98 -7.23 18.84
C LEU A 257 -19.31 -8.42 17.92
N PHE A 258 -18.32 -9.28 17.65
CA PHE A 258 -18.48 -10.45 16.77
C PHE A 258 -18.71 -11.76 17.54
N GLY A 259 -18.72 -11.73 18.88
CA GLY A 259 -19.11 -12.85 19.72
C GLY A 259 -18.00 -13.84 20.05
N GLY A 260 -16.74 -13.41 20.04
CA GLY A 260 -15.60 -14.22 20.45
C GLY A 260 -14.24 -13.65 20.04
N PRO A 261 -13.13 -14.26 20.50
CA PRO A 261 -11.79 -13.85 20.10
C PRO A 261 -11.50 -14.21 18.62
N PRO A 262 -10.44 -13.64 18.02
CA PRO A 262 -9.99 -14.03 16.69
C PRO A 262 -9.73 -15.53 16.59
N ARG A 263 -10.12 -16.13 15.47
CA ARG A 263 -9.86 -17.55 15.18
C ARG A 263 -8.36 -17.81 15.14
N ARG A 264 -7.89 -18.92 15.69
CA ARG A 264 -6.50 -19.35 15.49
C ARG A 264 -6.29 -19.99 14.13
N SER A 265 -5.10 -19.83 13.56
CA SER A 265 -4.78 -20.35 12.21
C SER A 265 -4.91 -21.87 12.06
N ASP A 266 -4.81 -22.62 13.16
CA ASP A 266 -4.93 -24.08 13.22
C ASP A 266 -6.36 -24.57 13.49
N GLU A 267 -7.30 -23.65 13.77
CA GLU A 267 -8.70 -24.00 13.99
C GLU A 267 -9.46 -24.12 12.66
N PRO A 268 -10.43 -25.05 12.59
CA PRO A 268 -11.29 -25.17 11.42
C PRO A 268 -12.12 -23.91 11.23
N LEU A 269 -12.36 -23.55 9.97
CA LEU A 269 -13.34 -22.53 9.64
C LEU A 269 -14.75 -23.06 9.95
N THR A 270 -15.61 -22.16 10.41
CA THR A 270 -17.01 -22.43 10.76
C THR A 270 -17.89 -21.43 10.03
N GLN A 271 -19.21 -21.66 10.01
CA GLN A 271 -20.15 -20.74 9.38
C GLN A 271 -20.04 -19.31 9.93
N HIS A 272 -19.75 -19.15 11.23
CA HIS A 272 -19.52 -17.85 11.86
C HIS A 272 -18.40 -17.03 11.20
N HIS A 273 -17.36 -17.68 10.67
CA HIS A 273 -16.26 -17.00 9.99
C HIS A 273 -16.55 -16.70 8.51
N MET A 274 -17.59 -17.33 7.96
CA MET A 274 -18.03 -17.13 6.57
C MET A 274 -19.09 -16.03 6.50
N ASP A 275 -19.99 -15.98 7.49
CA ASP A 275 -21.01 -14.95 7.72
C ASP A 275 -20.39 -13.56 8.03
#